data_AF-A0AAW5ZFQ7-F1
#
_entry.id   AF-A0AAW5ZFQ7-F1
#
_cell.length_a   1.000
_cell.length_b   1.000
_cell.length_c   1.000
_cell.angle_alpha   90.00
_cell.angle_beta   90.00
_cell.angle_gamma   90.00
#
_symmetry.space_group_name_H-M   'P 1'
#
loop_
_entity.id
_entity.type
_entity.pdbx_description
1 polymer ?
#
loop_
_entity_poly.entity_id
_entity_poly.type
_entity_poly.pdbx_seq_one_letter_code
_entity_poly.pdbx_strand_id
1 'polypeptide(L)'
;SLVGTGSYITPDFAFPYGANFAEVAVNTRTGEIRLDKFYALLDCGTPVNPELALGQIYGATLRAIGHSMSEEIIYDAEGHPLTRDLRSYGAPKIGDIPRDFRAGLVPSDDKVGPFGATSISDI
;
A
#
# COMPACT_ATOMS: atom_id res chain seq x y z
N SER A 1 -26.99 -32.16 4.03
CA SER A 1 -25.85 -31.31 3.65
C SER A 1 -24.63 -31.80 4.42
N LEU A 2 -23.52 -32.06 3.74
CA LEU A 2 -22.27 -32.38 4.43
C LEU A 2 -21.62 -31.04 4.80
N VAL A 3 -21.46 -30.78 6.09
CA VAL A 3 -20.76 -29.59 6.60
C VAL A 3 -19.49 -30.09 7.27
N GLY A 4 -18.34 -29.60 6.81
CA GLY A 4 -17.04 -29.86 7.41
C GLY A 4 -16.46 -28.56 7.95
N THR A 5 -15.90 -28.63 9.16
CA THR A 5 -15.11 -27.54 9.75
C THR A 5 -13.65 -27.97 9.81
N GLY A 6 -12.74 -27.05 9.50
CA GLY A 6 -11.30 -27.23 9.60
C GLY A 6 -10.67 -26.04 10.28
N SER A 7 -9.61 -26.28 11.06
CA SER A 7 -8.73 -25.25 11.58
C SER A 7 -7.32 -25.51 11.05
N TYR A 8 -6.61 -24.44 10.72
CA TYR A 8 -5.23 -24.48 10.28
C TYR A 8 -4.41 -23.56 11.17
N ILE A 9 -3.34 -24.11 11.74
CA ILE A 9 -2.30 -23.37 12.46
C ILE A 9 -0.97 -23.79 11.85
N THR A 10 -0.08 -22.82 11.62
CA THR A 10 1.29 -23.09 11.19
C THR A 10 2.26 -22.51 12.23
N PRO A 11 3.30 -23.25 12.65
CA PRO A 11 4.37 -22.72 13.48
C PRO A 11 5.37 -21.88 12.68
N ASP A 12 5.33 -21.96 11.35
CA ASP A 12 6.26 -21.32 10.43
C ASP A 12 5.68 -20.00 9.90
N PHE A 13 6.53 -18.98 9.76
CA PHE A 13 6.14 -17.67 9.24
C PHE A 13 6.40 -17.59 7.74
N ALA A 14 5.36 -17.24 6.98
CA ALA A 14 5.49 -16.83 5.59
C ALA A 14 5.86 -15.34 5.57
N PHE A 15 6.99 -14.99 4.95
CA PHE A 15 7.48 -13.62 4.89
C PHE A 15 7.18 -13.04 3.51
N PRO A 16 6.22 -12.11 3.38
CA PRO A 16 6.04 -11.43 2.12
C PRO A 16 7.16 -10.43 1.89
N TYR A 17 7.51 -10.21 0.63
CA TYR A 17 8.51 -9.23 0.22
C TYR A 17 7.91 -8.22 -0.74
N GLY A 18 8.43 -7.00 -0.73
CA GLY A 18 8.00 -5.95 -1.64
C GLY A 18 9.17 -5.07 -2.05
N ALA A 19 9.17 -4.61 -3.29
CA ALA A 19 10.08 -3.61 -3.81
C ALA A 19 9.27 -2.49 -4.47
N ASN A 20 9.36 -1.30 -3.89
CA ASN A 20 8.67 -0.11 -4.37
C ASN A 20 9.70 0.89 -4.92
N PHE A 21 9.46 1.40 -6.12
CA PHE A 21 10.30 2.38 -6.79
C PHE A 21 9.48 3.63 -7.10
N ALA A 22 9.95 4.79 -6.65
CA ALA A 22 9.31 6.08 -6.92
C ALA A 22 10.27 7.01 -7.67
N GLU A 23 9.80 7.61 -8.75
CA GLU A 23 10.46 8.70 -9.45
C GLU A 23 9.75 10.00 -9.11
N VAL A 24 10.46 10.92 -8.45
CA VAL A 24 9.91 12.18 -7.96
C VAL A 24 10.61 13.37 -8.60
N ALA A 25 9.82 14.34 -9.03
CA ALA A 25 10.28 15.64 -9.51
C ALA A 25 10.10 16.67 -8.40
N VAL A 26 11.16 17.39 -8.05
CA VAL A 26 11.13 18.42 -7.01
C VAL A 26 11.45 19.78 -7.62
N ASN A 27 10.56 20.75 -7.43
CA ASN A 27 10.82 22.13 -7.77
C ASN A 27 11.62 22.78 -6.64
N THR A 28 12.91 22.99 -6.87
CA THR A 28 13.84 23.53 -5.84
C THR A 28 13.54 24.98 -5.43
N ARG A 29 12.73 25.71 -6.21
CA ARG A 29 12.34 27.09 -5.90
C ARG A 29 11.06 27.17 -5.06
N THR A 30 10.10 26.28 -5.30
CA THR A 30 8.79 26.29 -4.61
C THR A 30 8.67 25.22 -3.54
N GLY A 31 9.54 24.21 -3.53
CA GLY A 31 9.43 23.03 -2.68
C GLY A 31 8.35 22.04 -3.13
N GLU A 32 7.70 22.29 -4.27
CA GLU A 32 6.65 21.41 -4.80
C GLU A 32 7.25 20.07 -5.25
N ILE A 33 6.65 18.98 -4.77
CA ILE A 33 7.04 17.60 -5.11
C ILE A 33 5.94 16.98 -5.96
N ARG A 34 6.31 16.32 -7.06
CA ARG A 34 5.39 15.57 -7.91
C ARG A 34 5.92 14.16 -8.13
N LEU A 35 5.09 13.14 -7.95
CA LEU A 35 5.41 11.77 -8.38
C LEU A 35 5.18 11.65 -9.89
N ASP A 36 6.25 11.35 -10.63
CA ASP A 36 6.15 11.07 -12.07
C ASP A 36 5.91 9.58 -12.34
N LYS A 37 6.62 8.69 -11.63
CA LYS A 37 6.43 7.25 -11.77
C LYS A 37 6.41 6.54 -10.42
N PHE A 38 5.60 5.49 -10.32
CA PHE A 38 5.62 4.58 -9.18
C PHE A 38 5.47 3.13 -9.66
N TYR A 39 6.38 2.26 -9.23
CA TYR A 39 6.33 0.83 -9.51
C TYR A 39 6.30 0.06 -8.19
N ALA A 40 5.22 -0.67 -7.95
CA ALA A 40 5.06 -1.53 -6.79
C ALA A 40 5.18 -2.99 -7.21
N LEU A 41 6.22 -3.69 -6.74
CA LEU A 41 6.38 -5.12 -6.96
C LEU A 41 6.20 -5.82 -5.62
N LEU A 42 5.16 -6.64 -5.50
CA LEU A 42 4.90 -7.39 -4.27
C LEU A 42 4.94 -8.88 -4.53
N ASP A 43 5.62 -9.58 -3.64
CA ASP A 43 5.59 -11.02 -3.49
C ASP A 43 4.49 -11.41 -2.51
N CYS A 44 3.47 -12.10 -3.02
CA CYS A 44 2.34 -12.58 -2.23
C CYS A 44 2.19 -14.11 -2.29
N GLY A 45 3.23 -14.82 -2.71
CA GLY A 45 3.12 -16.25 -3.00
C GLY A 45 2.19 -16.52 -4.21
N THR A 46 1.31 -17.52 -4.09
CA THR A 46 0.26 -17.78 -5.11
C THR A 46 -1.01 -16.97 -4.80
N PRO A 47 -1.34 -15.92 -5.60
CA PRO A 47 -2.53 -15.12 -5.37
C PRO A 47 -3.81 -15.91 -5.67
N VAL A 48 -4.74 -15.93 -4.71
CA VAL A 48 -6.08 -16.53 -4.90
C VAL A 48 -6.88 -15.80 -5.98
N ASN A 49 -6.78 -14.46 -6.01
CA ASN A 49 -7.33 -13.62 -7.07
C ASN A 49 -6.33 -12.50 -7.40
N PRO A 50 -5.63 -12.59 -8.54
CA PRO A 50 -4.62 -11.61 -8.94
C PRO A 50 -5.17 -10.18 -9.11
N GLU A 51 -6.40 -10.02 -9.63
CA GLU A 51 -6.98 -8.70 -9.87
C GLU A 51 -7.30 -7.97 -8.56
N LEU A 52 -7.85 -8.68 -7.58
CA LEU A 52 -8.12 -8.11 -6.26
C LEU A 52 -6.83 -7.80 -5.51
N ALA A 53 -5.81 -8.67 -5.62
CA ALA A 53 -4.50 -8.43 -5.02
C ALA A 53 -3.84 -7.17 -5.58
N LEU A 54 -3.87 -6.98 -6.91
CA LEU A 54 -3.41 -5.75 -7.54
C LEU A 54 -4.19 -4.53 -7.05
N GLY A 55 -5.52 -4.64 -6.92
CA GLY A 55 -6.35 -3.56 -6.37
C GLY A 55 -5.94 -3.13 -4.96
N GLN A 56 -5.59 -4.09 -4.09
CA GLN A 56 -5.07 -3.79 -2.76
C GLN A 56 -3.72 -3.06 -2.82
N ILE A 57 -2.80 -3.48 -3.69
CA ILE A 57 -1.50 -2.81 -3.88
C ILE A 57 -1.69 -1.36 -4.33
N TYR A 58 -2.57 -1.13 -5.31
CA TYR A 58 -2.89 0.21 -5.78
C TYR A 58 -3.47 1.08 -4.66
N GLY A 59 -4.41 0.55 -3.88
CA GLY A 59 -5.02 1.25 -2.75
C GLY A 59 -4.04 1.57 -1.62
N ALA A 60 -3.22 0.60 -1.22
CA ALA A 60 -2.21 0.74 -0.18
C ALA A 60 -1.14 1.77 -0.58
N THR A 61 -0.67 1.69 -1.83
CA THR A 61 0.31 2.65 -2.36
C THR A 61 -0.24 4.08 -2.39
N LEU A 62 -1.48 4.28 -2.85
CA LEU A 62 -2.10 5.62 -2.88
C LEU A 62 -2.26 6.18 -1.47
N ARG A 63 -2.61 5.33 -0.50
CA ARG A 63 -2.66 5.71 0.91
C ARG A 63 -1.28 6.10 1.42
N ALA A 64 -0.24 5.32 1.13
CA ALA A 64 1.12 5.63 1.53
C ALA A 64 1.64 6.93 0.92
N ILE A 65 1.32 7.21 -0.35
CA ILE A 65 1.67 8.46 -1.04
C ILE A 65 0.99 9.65 -0.35
N GLY A 66 -0.33 9.58 -0.12
CA GLY A 66 -1.06 10.63 0.61
C GLY A 66 -0.46 10.87 1.98
N HIS A 67 -0.20 9.79 2.72
CA HIS A 67 0.42 9.86 4.03
C HIS A 67 1.78 10.57 4.03
N SER A 68 2.62 10.26 3.05
CA SER A 68 3.99 10.78 2.98
C SER A 68 4.06 12.23 2.49
N MET A 69 3.10 12.66 1.67
CA MET A 69 3.18 13.95 0.97
C MET A 69 2.28 15.03 1.55
N SER A 70 1.14 14.66 2.14
CA SER A 70 0.08 15.63 2.41
C SER A 70 -0.68 15.43 3.71
N GLU A 71 -0.70 14.21 4.27
CA GLU A 71 -1.44 13.97 5.51
C GLU A 71 -0.69 14.44 6.74
N GLU A 72 -1.25 15.43 7.43
CA GLU A 72 -0.72 15.92 8.70
C GLU A 72 -1.86 16.25 9.68
N ILE A 73 -1.74 15.77 10.91
CA ILE A 73 -2.63 16.15 12.01
C ILE A 73 -1.89 17.15 12.87
N ILE A 74 -2.28 18.42 12.74
CA ILE A 74 -1.66 19.53 13.47
C ILE A 74 -2.53 19.87 14.67
N TYR A 75 -1.89 20.09 15.81
CA TYR A 75 -2.53 20.55 17.04
C TYR A 75 -2.05 21.96 17.39
N ASP A 76 -2.92 22.78 17.99
CA ASP A 76 -2.50 24.06 18.59
C ASP A 76 -1.73 23.85 19.90
N ALA A 77 -1.22 24.95 20.49
CA ALA A 77 -0.45 24.90 21.73
C ALA A 77 -1.29 24.45 22.94
N GLU A 78 -2.61 24.52 22.82
CA GLU A 78 -3.60 24.13 23.81
C GLU A 78 -4.08 22.66 23.62
N GLY A 79 -3.63 21.98 22.55
CA GLY A 79 -3.94 20.59 22.25
C GLY A 79 -5.22 20.37 21.42
N HIS A 80 -5.82 21.41 20.86
CA HIS A 80 -6.95 21.26 19.94
C HIS A 80 -6.45 20.91 18.52
N PRO A 81 -7.11 19.97 17.83
CA PRO A 81 -6.77 19.64 16.46
C PRO A 81 -7.15 20.82 15.54
N LEU A 82 -6.16 21.36 14.84
CA LEU A 82 -6.34 22.31 13.74
C LEU A 82 -6.79 21.59 12.46
N THR A 83 -6.37 20.34 12.30
CA THR A 83 -6.83 19.43 11.25
C THR A 83 -8.19 18.83 11.61
N ARG A 84 -9.29 19.39 11.08
CA ARG A 84 -10.67 19.00 11.48
C ARG A 84 -11.53 18.44 10.37
N ASP A 85 -11.04 18.46 9.14
CA ASP A 85 -11.73 17.96 7.96
C ASP A 85 -10.74 17.35 6.96
N LEU A 86 -11.25 16.62 5.96
CA LEU A 86 -10.42 15.94 4.95
C LEU A 86 -9.58 16.91 4.10
N ARG A 87 -9.98 18.18 4.03
CA ARG A 87 -9.28 19.20 3.25
C ARG A 87 -8.08 19.74 4.02
N SER A 88 -8.25 20.04 5.30
CA SER A 88 -7.20 20.42 6.24
C SER A 88 -6.28 19.25 6.56
N TYR A 89 -6.77 18.01 6.46
CA TYR A 89 -5.94 16.81 6.55
C TYR A 89 -5.04 16.61 5.35
N GLY A 90 -5.27 17.32 4.23
CA GLY A 90 -4.48 17.10 3.03
C GLY A 90 -4.74 15.73 2.41
N ALA A 91 -5.99 15.27 2.37
CA ALA A 91 -6.32 14.01 1.71
C ALA A 91 -5.79 13.98 0.25
N PRO A 92 -5.25 12.83 -0.20
CA PRO A 92 -4.71 12.69 -1.54
C PRO A 92 -5.78 12.97 -2.61
N LYS A 93 -5.41 13.78 -3.59
CA LYS A 93 -6.25 14.17 -4.73
C LYS A 93 -5.81 13.43 -5.99
N ILE A 94 -6.65 13.48 -7.02
CA ILE A 94 -6.34 12.83 -8.30
C ILE A 94 -5.06 13.36 -8.97
N GLY A 95 -4.67 14.60 -8.66
CA GLY A 95 -3.42 15.20 -9.14
C GLY A 95 -2.16 14.67 -8.45
N ASP A 96 -2.32 14.00 -7.31
CA ASP A 96 -1.22 13.41 -6.54
C ASP A 96 -0.92 11.96 -7.00
N ILE A 97 -1.74 11.43 -7.92
CA ILE A 97 -1.55 10.11 -8.51
C ILE A 97 -0.37 10.16 -9.50
N PRO A 98 0.56 9.19 -9.47
CA PRO A 98 1.68 9.13 -10.40
C PRO A 98 1.20 9.03 -11.85
N ARG A 99 1.90 9.70 -12.78
CA ARG A 99 1.55 9.67 -14.21
C ARG A 99 1.72 8.29 -14.84
N ASP A 100 2.78 7.58 -14.45
CA ASP A 100 2.97 6.15 -14.76
C ASP A 100 2.97 5.36 -13.46
N PHE A 101 1.85 4.69 -13.18
CA PHE A 101 1.68 3.87 -11.98
C PHE A 101 1.45 2.42 -12.38
N ARG A 102 2.35 1.52 -11.96
CA ARG A 102 2.22 0.08 -12.22
C ARG A 102 2.44 -0.73 -10.95
N ALA A 103 1.55 -1.69 -10.73
CA ALA A 103 1.71 -2.74 -9.75
C ALA A 103 1.97 -4.08 -10.46
N GLY A 104 2.85 -4.90 -9.88
CA GLY A 104 3.16 -6.24 -10.35
C GLY A 104 3.20 -7.21 -9.18
N LEU A 105 2.68 -8.42 -9.43
CA LEU A 105 2.78 -9.54 -8.51
C LEU A 105 3.99 -10.39 -8.91
N VAL A 106 4.90 -10.60 -7.98
CA VAL A 106 6.04 -11.51 -8.14
C VAL A 106 5.63 -12.85 -7.54
N PRO A 107 5.50 -13.92 -8.35
CA PRO A 107 5.16 -15.22 -7.81
C PRO A 107 6.34 -15.79 -7.03
N SER A 108 6.07 -16.27 -5.82
CA SER A 108 7.01 -17.02 -4.99
C SER A 108 6.36 -18.30 -4.52
N ASP A 109 7.12 -19.39 -4.47
CA ASP A 109 6.62 -20.68 -4.03
C ASP A 109 6.95 -20.84 -2.54
N ASP A 110 6.12 -20.21 -1.70
CA ASP A 110 6.32 -20.23 -0.25
C ASP A 110 5.80 -21.57 0.31
N LYS A 111 6.72 -22.45 0.72
CA LYS A 111 6.40 -23.84 1.13
C LYS A 111 5.64 -23.95 2.44
N VAL A 112 5.42 -22.82 3.11
CA VAL A 112 4.89 -22.74 4.49
C VAL A 112 3.38 -22.46 4.52
N GLY A 113 2.84 -21.72 3.56
CA GLY A 113 1.41 -21.37 3.53
C GLY A 113 0.52 -22.50 3.00
N PRO A 114 -0.75 -22.63 3.46
CA PRO A 114 -1.69 -23.52 2.80
C PRO A 114 -1.87 -23.03 1.36
N PHE A 115 -1.53 -23.87 0.38
CA PHE A 115 -1.50 -23.54 -1.06
C PHE A 115 -0.44 -22.49 -1.47
N GLY A 116 0.58 -22.23 -0.64
CA GLY A 116 1.65 -21.27 -0.95
C GLY A 116 1.19 -19.81 -0.97
N ALA A 117 0.09 -19.49 -0.28
CA ALA A 117 -0.40 -18.13 -0.14
C ALA A 117 0.21 -17.44 1.09
N THR A 118 0.67 -16.21 0.89
CA THR A 118 1.20 -15.35 1.96
C THR A 118 0.32 -14.10 2.10
N SER A 119 0.15 -13.59 3.32
CA SER A 119 -0.66 -12.39 3.60
C SER A 119 -0.08 -11.15 2.90
N ILE A 120 -0.91 -10.45 2.12
CA ILE A 120 -0.52 -9.27 1.32
C ILE A 120 -0.98 -7.93 1.93
N SER A 121 -1.75 -7.95 3.02
CA SER A 121 -2.55 -6.79 3.46
C SER A 121 -1.78 -5.63 4.10
N ASP A 122 -0.50 -5.78 4.42
CA ASP A 122 0.27 -4.77 5.20
C ASP A 122 1.67 -4.48 4.64
N ILE A 123 1.89 -4.64 3.33
CA ILE A 123 3.16 -4.36 2.63
C ILE A 123 2.99 -3.14 1.72
#